data_AF-A0A3M0YES8-F1
#
_entry.id   AF-A0A3M0YES8-F1
#
_cell.length_a   1.000
_cell.length_b   1.000
_cell.length_c   1.000
_cell.angle_alpha   90.00
_cell.angle_beta   90.00
_cell.angle_gamma   90.00
#
_symmetry.space_group_name_H-M   'P 1'
#
loop_
_entity.id
_entity.type
_entity.pdbx_description
1 polymer ?
#
loop_
_entity_poly.entity_id
_entity_poly.type
_entity_poly.pdbx_seq_one_letter_code
_entity_poly.pdbx_strand_id
1 'polypeptide(L)'
;LWQPLPGTTNPAGNLCLHLCGNLQHYLGAALGHTGYVREREAEFTRHDVPRTELLQQIAQTRKVVRDVLMHIDDWRAPYPEGWFRESGTIEWIVLRLLRHFWYHLGQINYHRRAVTAA
;
A
#
# COMPACT_ATOMS: atom_id res chain seq x y z
N LEU A 1 4.00 11.84 12.86
CA LEU A 1 3.92 11.09 11.59
C LEU A 1 5.25 11.00 10.86
N TRP A 2 6.08 12.05 10.91
CA TRP A 2 7.28 12.18 10.07
C TRP A 2 8.60 11.99 10.82
N GLN A 3 8.57 11.86 12.15
CA GLN A 3 9.75 11.62 12.96
C GLN A 3 10.25 10.18 12.77
N PRO A 4 11.48 9.95 12.27
CA PRO A 4 12.07 8.61 12.25
C PRO A 4 12.35 8.12 13.68
N LEU A 5 12.23 6.82 13.93
CA LEU A 5 12.71 6.22 15.18
C LEU A 5 14.18 5.79 15.05
N PRO A 6 14.96 5.75 16.14
CA PRO A 6 16.29 5.16 16.14
C PRO A 6 16.28 3.75 15.52
N GLY A 7 17.20 3.49 14.58
CA GLY A 7 17.28 2.21 13.87
C GLY A 7 16.24 2.01 12.76
N THR A 8 15.44 3.02 12.41
CA THR A 8 14.46 2.96 11.33
C THR A 8 14.64 4.11 10.34
N THR A 9 14.28 3.88 9.07
CA THR A 9 14.37 4.90 8.01
C THR A 9 13.02 5.48 7.61
N ASN A 10 11.93 4.72 7.78
CA ASN A 10 10.62 5.08 7.24
C ASN A 10 9.62 5.37 8.38
N PRO A 11 9.28 6.63 8.64
CA PRO A 11 8.26 6.98 9.62
C PRO A 11 6.85 6.64 9.12
N ALA A 12 5.85 6.68 10.00
CA ALA A 12 4.48 6.26 9.69
C ALA A 12 3.85 6.98 8.49
N GLY A 13 4.19 8.25 8.25
CA GLY A 13 3.74 9.00 7.08
C GLY A 13 4.19 8.36 5.76
N ASN A 14 5.46 7.98 5.65
CA ASN A 14 6.01 7.29 4.47
C ASN A 14 5.40 5.91 4.28
N LEU A 15 5.23 5.15 5.37
CA LEU A 15 4.59 3.83 5.28
C LEU A 15 3.12 3.93 4.84
N CYS A 16 2.42 5.01 5.18
CA CYS A 16 1.06 5.27 4.69
C CYS A 16 1.05 5.53 3.17
N LEU A 17 1.93 6.40 2.67
CA LEU A 17 2.08 6.65 1.22
C LEU A 17 2.44 5.35 0.49
N HIS A 18 3.39 4.60 1.05
CA HIS A 18 3.85 3.33 0.50
C HIS A 18 2.73 2.31 0.36
N LEU A 19 1.92 2.12 1.41
CA LEU A 19 0.80 1.17 1.37
C LEU A 19 -0.28 1.60 0.37
N CYS A 20 -0.59 2.89 0.29
CA CYS A 20 -1.54 3.40 -0.71
C CYS A 20 -1.02 3.18 -2.14
N GLY A 21 0.23 3.55 -2.41
CA GLY A 21 0.84 3.38 -3.72
C GLY A 21 1.03 1.91 -4.11
N ASN A 22 1.36 1.03 -3.16
CA ASN A 22 1.44 -0.40 -3.36
C ASN A 22 0.10 -1.00 -3.80
N LEU A 23 -0.98 -0.72 -3.08
CA LEU A 23 -2.30 -1.28 -3.38
C LEU A 23 -2.92 -0.65 -4.66
N GLN A 24 -2.77 0.65 -4.87
CA GLN A 24 -3.24 1.27 -6.11
C GLN A 24 -2.47 0.78 -7.34
N HIS A 25 -1.19 0.48 -7.21
CA HIS A 25 -0.41 -0.09 -8.30
C HIS A 25 -0.82 -1.53 -8.59
N TYR A 26 -0.71 -2.43 -7.61
CA TYR A 26 -0.92 -3.85 -7.85
C TYR A 26 -2.40 -4.23 -7.96
N LEU A 27 -3.31 -3.64 -7.19
CA LEU A 27 -4.74 -3.93 -7.38
C LEU A 27 -5.38 -2.97 -8.37
N GLY A 28 -5.20 -1.66 -8.15
CA GLY A 28 -5.84 -0.64 -8.97
C GLY A 28 -5.44 -0.68 -10.43
N ALA A 29 -4.14 -0.54 -10.74
CA ALA A 29 -3.70 -0.46 -12.12
C ALA A 29 -3.63 -1.85 -12.79
N ALA A 30 -3.16 -2.88 -12.08
CA ALA A 30 -2.98 -4.21 -12.70
C ALA A 30 -4.30 -4.93 -12.96
N LEU A 31 -5.21 -4.94 -11.98
CA LEU A 31 -6.48 -5.68 -12.06
C LEU A 31 -7.67 -4.76 -12.34
N GLY A 32 -7.68 -3.55 -11.76
CA GLY A 32 -8.75 -2.57 -11.93
C GLY A 32 -8.58 -1.63 -13.12
N HIS A 33 -7.46 -1.70 -13.83
CA HIS A 33 -7.11 -0.84 -14.96
C HIS A 33 -7.35 0.66 -14.70
N THR A 34 -7.12 1.13 -13.47
CA THR A 34 -7.40 2.53 -13.07
C THR A 34 -6.48 3.57 -13.72
N GLY A 35 -5.41 3.13 -14.41
CA GLY A 35 -4.38 4.02 -14.95
C GLY A 35 -3.44 4.59 -13.90
N TYR A 36 -3.47 4.09 -12.65
CA TYR A 36 -2.59 4.58 -11.59
C TYR A 36 -1.10 4.36 -11.95
N VAL A 37 -0.34 5.46 -11.99
CA VAL A 37 1.11 5.45 -12.20
C VAL A 37 1.80 5.58 -10.86
N ARG A 38 2.68 4.62 -10.55
CA ARG A 38 3.32 4.56 -9.23
C ARG A 38 4.61 5.36 -9.19
N GLU A 39 4.68 6.33 -8.30
CA GLU A 39 5.91 7.06 -7.95
C GLU A 39 6.56 6.45 -6.70
N ARG A 40 7.23 5.30 -6.86
CA ARG A 40 7.75 4.53 -5.72
C ARG A 40 8.76 5.31 -4.89
N GLU A 41 9.64 6.08 -5.52
CA GLU A 41 10.63 6.88 -4.81
C GLU A 41 9.97 7.93 -3.91
N ALA A 42 8.94 8.61 -4.44
CA ALA A 42 8.17 9.61 -3.71
C ALA A 42 7.47 9.06 -2.46
N GLU A 43 7.11 7.77 -2.42
CA GLU A 43 6.55 7.11 -1.24
C GLU A 43 7.50 7.20 -0.01
N PHE A 44 8.81 7.27 -0.26
CA PHE A 44 9.85 7.26 0.77
C PHE A 44 10.59 8.61 0.92
N THR A 45 10.58 9.46 -0.11
CA THR A 45 11.24 10.77 -0.07
C THR A 45 10.30 11.92 0.32
N ARG A 46 9.00 11.81 0.07
CA ARG A 46 8.04 12.84 0.50
C ARG A 46 7.93 12.87 2.02
N HIS A 47 7.87 14.08 2.56
CA HIS A 47 7.67 14.34 3.99
C HIS A 47 6.67 15.49 4.17
N ASP A 48 6.18 15.68 5.39
CA ASP A 48 5.24 16.76 5.74
C ASP A 48 3.98 16.82 4.87
N VAL A 49 3.56 15.68 4.33
CA VAL A 49 2.29 15.56 3.61
C VAL A 49 1.14 15.86 4.58
N PRO A 50 0.19 16.77 4.22
CA PRO A 50 -0.92 17.08 5.10
C PRO A 50 -1.72 15.84 5.49
N ARG A 51 -2.14 15.77 6.75
CA ARG A 51 -2.96 14.65 7.24
C ARG A 51 -4.23 14.46 6.41
N THR A 52 -4.83 15.55 5.94
CA THR A 52 -6.00 15.53 5.07
C THR A 52 -5.73 14.83 3.74
N GLU A 53 -4.57 15.07 3.13
CA GLU A 53 -4.15 14.39 1.90
C GLU A 53 -3.93 12.90 2.14
N LEU A 54 -3.26 12.52 3.24
CA LEU A 54 -3.08 11.10 3.61
C LEU A 54 -4.44 10.39 3.79
N LEU A 55 -5.39 11.02 4.47
CA LEU A 55 -6.73 10.46 4.65
C LEU A 55 -7.48 10.32 3.33
N GLN A 56 -7.35 11.29 2.41
CA GLN A 56 -7.93 11.20 1.07
C GLN A 56 -7.31 10.05 0.27
N GLN A 57 -5.99 9.88 0.31
CA GLN A 57 -5.31 8.76 -0.34
C GLN A 57 -5.76 7.40 0.21
N ILE A 58 -5.91 7.28 1.53
CA ILE A 58 -6.45 6.05 2.16
C ILE A 58 -7.89 5.80 1.69
N ALA A 59 -8.75 6.82 1.71
CA ALA A 59 -10.15 6.68 1.29
C ALA A 59 -10.27 6.25 -0.18
N GLN A 60 -9.49 6.87 -1.06
CA GLN A 60 -9.44 6.53 -2.48
C GLN A 60 -8.90 5.11 -2.69
N THR A 61 -7.79 4.76 -2.04
CA THR A 61 -7.22 3.40 -2.12
C THR A 61 -8.21 2.36 -1.64
N ARG A 62 -8.90 2.60 -0.51
CA ARG A 62 -9.93 1.69 0.00
C ARG A 62 -11.08 1.49 -0.99
N LYS A 63 -11.49 2.54 -1.70
CA LYS A 63 -12.53 2.44 -2.75
C LYS A 63 -12.02 1.54 -3.88
N VAL A 64 -10.86 1.85 -4.44
CA VAL A 64 -10.25 1.06 -5.53
C VAL A 64 -10.09 -0.41 -5.16
N VAL A 65 -9.52 -0.70 -3.98
CA VAL A 65 -9.34 -2.09 -3.53
C VAL A 65 -10.67 -2.81 -3.46
N ARG A 66 -11.68 -2.21 -2.84
CA ARG A 66 -13.02 -2.81 -2.74
C ARG A 66 -13.61 -3.09 -4.12
N ASP A 67 -13.58 -2.09 -5.00
CA ASP A 67 -14.17 -2.19 -6.33
C ASP A 67 -13.47 -3.29 -7.12
N VAL A 68 -12.13 -3.34 -7.11
CA VAL A 68 -11.35 -4.42 -7.76
C VAL A 68 -11.70 -5.78 -7.21
N LEU A 69 -11.66 -5.98 -5.89
CA LEU A 69 -11.87 -7.31 -5.30
C LEU A 69 -13.30 -7.84 -5.52
N MET A 70 -14.30 -6.96 -5.64
CA MET A 70 -15.68 -7.35 -5.92
C MET A 70 -15.92 -7.80 -7.37
N HIS A 71 -15.03 -7.46 -8.29
CA HIS A 71 -15.15 -7.79 -9.73
C HIS A 71 -14.21 -8.92 -10.15
N ILE A 72 -13.56 -9.61 -9.20
CA ILE A 72 -12.75 -10.81 -9.51
C ILE A 72 -13.69 -12.01 -9.61
N ASP A 73 -13.90 -12.49 -10.84
CA ASP A 73 -14.73 -13.67 -11.11
C ASP A 73 -14.00 -14.99 -10.88
N ASP A 74 -12.71 -15.06 -11.21
CA ASP A 74 -11.86 -16.24 -11.01
C ASP A 74 -10.57 -15.88 -10.26
N TRP A 75 -10.54 -16.22 -8.97
CA TRP A 75 -9.39 -16.00 -8.09
C TRP A 75 -8.19 -16.89 -8.40
N ARG A 76 -8.40 -18.00 -9.13
CA ARG A 76 -7.34 -18.92 -9.55
C ARG A 76 -6.75 -18.57 -10.92
N ALA A 77 -7.32 -17.58 -11.61
CA ALA A 77 -6.76 -17.09 -12.86
C ALA A 77 -5.32 -16.58 -12.64
N PRO A 78 -4.45 -16.68 -13.67
CA PRO A 78 -3.12 -16.08 -13.64
C PRO A 78 -3.21 -14.58 -13.40
N TYR A 79 -2.34 -14.07 -12.52
CA TYR A 79 -2.19 -12.64 -12.33
C TYR A 79 -1.47 -12.02 -13.55
N PRO A 80 -1.80 -10.78 -13.98
CA PRO A 80 -1.21 -10.15 -15.14
C PRO A 80 0.34 -10.16 -15.16
N GLU A 81 0.92 -10.52 -16.30
CA GLU A 81 2.37 -10.56 -16.50
C GLU A 81 3.01 -9.18 -16.42
N GLY A 82 4.30 -9.12 -16.06
CA GLY A 82 5.08 -7.88 -16.01
C GLY A 82 4.94 -7.06 -14.72
N TRP A 83 3.97 -7.37 -13.86
CA TRP A 83 3.78 -6.71 -12.56
C TRP A 83 4.62 -7.33 -11.44
N PHE A 84 4.84 -8.63 -11.50
CA PHE A 84 5.70 -9.38 -10.61
C PHE A 84 6.70 -10.21 -11.41
N ARG A 85 7.89 -10.41 -10.83
CA ARG A 85 8.92 -11.30 -11.40
C ARG A 85 8.50 -12.77 -11.35
N GLU A 86 7.70 -13.13 -10.35
CA GLU A 86 7.19 -14.49 -10.14
C GLU A 86 5.75 -14.57 -10.65
N SER A 87 5.43 -15.65 -11.36
CA SER A 87 4.05 -15.99 -11.75
C SER A 87 3.25 -16.48 -10.55
N GLY A 88 1.98 -16.13 -10.49
CA GLY A 88 1.06 -16.61 -9.47
C GLY A 88 -0.39 -16.36 -9.86
N THR A 89 -1.32 -16.93 -9.11
CA THR A 89 -2.75 -16.63 -9.27
C THR A 89 -3.11 -15.28 -8.65
N ILE A 90 -4.27 -14.74 -8.99
CA ILE A 90 -4.81 -13.53 -8.37
C ILE A 90 -4.90 -13.69 -6.85
N GLU A 91 -5.43 -14.81 -6.36
CA GLU A 91 -5.50 -15.15 -4.93
C GLU A 91 -4.12 -15.08 -4.25
N TRP A 92 -3.11 -15.75 -4.83
CA TRP A 92 -1.78 -15.80 -4.24
C TRP A 92 -1.16 -14.40 -4.11
N ILE A 93 -1.31 -13.57 -5.15
CA ILE A 93 -0.84 -12.19 -5.12
C ILE A 93 -1.59 -11.35 -4.08
N VAL A 94 -2.92 -11.46 -4.00
CA VAL A 94 -3.71 -10.71 -3.03
C VAL A 94 -3.32 -11.09 -1.60
N LEU A 95 -3.11 -12.38 -1.30
CA LEU A 95 -2.61 -12.83 0.00
C LEU A 95 -1.20 -12.30 0.29
N ARG A 96 -0.32 -12.25 -0.71
CA ARG A 96 1.01 -11.66 -0.58
C ARG A 96 0.93 -10.16 -0.27
N LEU A 97 0.06 -9.42 -0.94
CA LEU A 97 -0.19 -7.99 -0.67
C LEU A 97 -0.78 -7.78 0.73
N LEU A 98 -1.69 -8.65 1.17
CA LEU A 98 -2.25 -8.62 2.51
C LEU A 98 -1.17 -8.81 3.58
N ARG A 99 -0.27 -9.79 3.41
CA ARG A 99 0.87 -10.01 4.31
C ARG A 99 1.78 -8.79 4.38
N HIS A 100 2.11 -8.20 3.22
CA HIS A 100 2.92 -6.98 3.12
C HIS A 100 2.24 -5.80 3.82
N PHE A 101 0.92 -5.64 3.64
CA PHE A 101 0.12 -4.63 4.31
C PHE A 101 0.20 -4.77 5.84
N TRP A 102 -0.04 -5.98 6.36
CA TRP A 102 0.01 -6.23 7.81
C TRP A 102 1.40 -6.00 8.41
N TYR A 103 2.46 -6.37 7.70
CA TYR A 103 3.83 -6.11 8.12
C TYR A 103 4.07 -4.62 8.37
N HIS A 104 3.73 -3.76 7.39
CA HIS A 104 3.90 -2.31 7.54
C HIS A 104 2.88 -1.67 8.48
N LEU A 105 1.67 -2.21 8.59
CA LEU A 105 0.72 -1.76 9.61
C LEU A 105 1.26 -1.99 11.02
N GLY A 106 1.96 -3.11 11.25
CA GLY A 106 2.69 -3.37 12.49
C GLY A 106 3.76 -2.31 12.77
N GLN A 107 4.56 -1.96 11.76
CA GLN A 107 5.55 -0.88 11.87
C GLN A 107 4.91 0.47 12.20
N ILE A 108 3.80 0.83 11.54
CA ILE A 108 3.04 2.06 11.83
C ILE A 108 2.51 2.05 13.27
N ASN A 109 2.00 0.91 13.76
CA ASN A 109 1.50 0.83 15.13
C ASN A 109 2.62 0.99 16.16
N TYR A 110 3.79 0.37 15.94
CA TYR A 110 4.96 0.56 16.81
C TYR A 110 5.50 1.99 16.74
N HIS A 111 5.54 2.59 15.55
CA HIS A 111 5.87 4.00 15.35
C HIS A 111 4.98 4.90 16.20
N ARG A 112 3.65 4.75 16.06
CA ARG A 112 2.66 5.47 16.88
C ARG A 112 2.96 5.33 18.36
N ARG A 113 3.12 4.10 18.86
CA ARG A 113 3.40 3.84 20.28
C ARG A 113 4.66 4.57 20.76
N ALA A 114 5.74 4.54 19.97
CA ALA A 114 7.00 5.15 20.34
C ALA A 114 6.95 6.69 20.39
N VAL A 115 6.21 7.32 19.46
CA VAL A 115 6.14 8.79 19.39
C VAL A 115 5.00 9.41 20.21
N THR A 116 4.06 8.61 20.71
CA THR A 116 2.94 9.08 21.55
C THR A 116 2.98 8.56 22.98
N ALA A 117 3.88 7.63 23.31
CA ALA A 117 4.12 7.26 24.71
C ALA A 117 4.83 8.45 25.39
N ALA A 118 4.13 9.05 26.36
CA ALA A 118 4.71 10.00 27.31
C ALA A 118 5.54 9.26 28.36
#